data_AF-A0A7S1SN27-F1
#
_entry.id   AF-A0A7S1SN27-F1
#
_cell.length_a   1.000
_cell.length_b   1.000
_cell.length_c   1.000
_cell.angle_alpha   90.00
_cell.angle_beta   90.00
_cell.angle_gamma   90.00
#
_symmetry.space_group_name_H-M   'P 1'
#
loop_
_entity.id
_entity.type
_entity.pdbx_description
1 polymer ?
#
loop_
_entity_poly.entity_id
_entity_poly.type
_entity_poly.pdbx_seq_one_letter_code
_entity_poly.pdbx_strand_id
1 'polypeptide(L)'
;QFLVGGQTMAVTGCWGTLQFKWVQEQYPVAAIALEKLVIQAATPVGVGVQAWGLLAAVGAEAAPYYLVVMLCVAYYIFCLPIPSSFSTGKGARAAVRETIQSPMVSGMTAVLVILLPAGLHVFLRSAA
;
A
#
# COMPACT_ATOMS: atom_id res chain seq x y z
N GLN A 1 -8.80 -5.14 15.17
CA GLN A 1 -7.34 -5.35 15.40
C GLN A 1 -6.83 -6.63 14.74
N PHE A 2 -7.48 -7.78 14.95
CA PHE A 2 -7.07 -9.06 14.33
C PHE A 2 -6.99 -9.03 12.79
N LEU A 3 -7.90 -8.33 12.12
CA LEU A 3 -7.88 -8.24 10.65
C LEU A 3 -6.63 -7.51 10.12
N VAL A 4 -6.28 -6.35 10.70
CA VAL A 4 -5.08 -5.58 10.28
C VAL A 4 -3.81 -6.37 10.60
N GLY A 5 -3.75 -7.03 11.77
CA GLY A 5 -2.64 -7.90 12.13
C GLY A 5 -2.48 -9.11 11.19
N GLY A 6 -3.58 -9.76 10.80
CA GLY A 6 -3.54 -10.84 9.83
C GLY A 6 -3.09 -10.38 8.45
N GLN A 7 -3.55 -9.21 8.01
CA GLN A 7 -3.15 -8.61 6.74
C GLN A 7 -1.67 -8.22 6.72
N THR A 8 -1.14 -7.61 7.80
CA THR A 8 0.29 -7.28 7.89
C THR A 8 1.16 -8.53 7.87
N MET A 9 0.78 -9.59 8.58
CA MET A 9 1.52 -10.86 8.57
C MET A 9 1.51 -11.53 7.19
N ALA A 10 0.37 -11.53 6.50
CA ALA A 10 0.26 -12.08 5.15
C ALA A 10 1.15 -11.32 4.14
N VAL A 11 1.09 -9.98 4.14
CA VAL A 11 1.92 -9.15 3.26
C VAL A 11 3.40 -9.32 3.58
N THR A 12 3.77 -9.42 4.87
CA THR A 12 5.15 -9.67 5.30
C THR A 12 5.64 -11.05 4.85
N GLY A 13 4.77 -12.06 4.90
CA GLY A 13 5.06 -13.40 4.36
C GLY A 13 5.28 -13.39 2.85
N CYS A 14 4.40 -12.73 2.09
CA CYS A 14 4.58 -12.55 0.64
C CYS A 14 5.89 -11.83 0.29
N TRP A 15 6.22 -10.78 1.03
CA TRP A 15 7.49 -10.06 0.89
C TRP A 15 8.69 -10.93 1.23
N GLY A 16 8.62 -11.70 2.32
CA GLY A 16 9.68 -12.63 2.73
C GLY A 16 9.97 -13.69 1.68
N THR A 17 8.93 -14.26 1.07
CA THR A 17 9.08 -15.22 -0.05
C THR A 17 9.81 -14.60 -1.24
N LEU A 18 9.58 -13.31 -1.52
CA LEU A 18 10.19 -12.62 -2.64
C LEU A 18 11.70 -12.40 -2.47
N GLN A 19 12.22 -12.40 -1.24
CA GLN A 19 13.66 -12.24 -0.96
C GLN A 19 14.50 -13.44 -1.41
N PHE A 20 13.88 -14.62 -1.57
CA PHE A 20 14.58 -15.82 -1.98
C PHE A 20 14.79 -15.85 -3.50
N LYS A 21 16.04 -15.66 -3.94
CA LYS A 21 16.42 -15.70 -5.37
C LYS A 21 15.99 -16.97 -6.09
N TRP A 22 16.06 -18.13 -5.42
CA TRP A 22 15.66 -19.41 -6.00
C TRP A 22 14.19 -19.41 -6.49
N VAL A 23 13.29 -18.73 -5.77
CA VAL A 23 11.86 -18.65 -6.14
C VAL A 23 11.70 -17.83 -7.43
N GLN A 24 12.50 -16.79 -7.61
CA GLN A 24 12.48 -15.95 -8.81
C GLN A 24 12.99 -16.70 -10.05
N GLU A 25 14.01 -17.55 -9.87
CA GLU A 25 14.59 -18.36 -10.95
C GLU A 25 13.71 -19.53 -11.37
N GLN A 26 13.10 -20.24 -10.40
CA GLN A 26 12.25 -21.40 -10.70
C GLN A 26 10.82 -21.01 -11.12
N TYR A 27 10.27 -19.94 -10.55
CA TYR A 27 8.87 -19.54 -10.75
C TYR A 27 8.74 -18.03 -11.01
N PRO A 28 9.23 -17.52 -12.16
CA PRO A 28 9.25 -16.08 -12.44
C PRO A 28 7.86 -15.45 -12.51
N VAL A 29 6.84 -16.19 -12.99
CA VAL A 29 5.46 -15.71 -13.04
C VAL A 29 4.87 -15.51 -11.64
N ALA A 30 5.18 -16.42 -10.70
CA ALA A 30 4.72 -16.31 -9.31
C ALA A 30 5.42 -15.16 -8.58
N ALA A 31 6.72 -14.95 -8.84
CA ALA A 31 7.48 -13.84 -8.28
C ALA A 31 6.90 -12.47 -8.70
N ILE A 32 6.55 -12.30 -9.98
CA ILE A 32 5.91 -11.07 -10.48
C ILE A 32 4.52 -10.87 -9.87
N ALA A 33 3.73 -11.94 -9.73
CA ALA A 33 2.41 -11.85 -9.09
C ALA A 33 2.52 -11.43 -7.61
N LEU A 34 3.50 -11.97 -6.88
CA LEU A 34 3.79 -11.61 -5.50
C LEU A 34 4.29 -10.18 -5.35
N GLU A 35 5.17 -9.71 -6.25
CA GLU A 35 5.65 -8.32 -6.30
C GLU A 35 4.45 -7.37 -6.41
N LYS A 36 3.55 -7.65 -7.36
CA LYS A 36 2.34 -6.86 -7.57
C LYS A 36 1.43 -6.87 -6.34
N LEU A 37 1.22 -8.03 -5.74
CA LEU A 37 0.38 -8.18 -4.56
C LEU A 37 0.95 -7.37 -3.38
N VAL A 38 2.26 -7.44 -3.13
CA VAL A 38 2.88 -6.72 -2.01
C VAL A 38 2.78 -5.21 -2.20
N ILE A 39 3.07 -4.69 -3.41
CA ILE A 39 3.02 -3.25 -3.68
C ILE A 39 1.58 -2.72 -3.60
N GLN A 40 0.61 -3.45 -4.14
CA GLN A 40 -0.81 -3.07 -4.08
C GLN A 40 -1.38 -3.15 -2.65
N ALA A 41 -0.98 -4.16 -1.87
CA ALA A 41 -1.46 -4.37 -0.51
C ALA A 41 -0.76 -3.48 0.53
N ALA A 42 0.47 -3.02 0.28
CA ALA A 42 1.25 -2.21 1.21
C ALA A 42 0.53 -0.91 1.62
N THR A 43 -0.09 -0.23 0.65
CA THR A 43 -0.79 1.04 0.90
C THR A 43 -1.97 0.88 1.88
N PRO A 44 -3.01 0.06 1.59
CA PRO A 44 -4.17 -0.07 2.48
C PRO A 44 -3.81 -0.68 3.85
N VAL A 45 -2.87 -1.62 3.89
CA VAL A 45 -2.43 -2.23 5.16
C VAL A 45 -1.62 -1.24 6.00
N GLY A 46 -0.77 -0.44 5.36
CA GLY A 46 0.00 0.62 6.01
C GLY A 46 -0.86 1.70 6.63
N VAL A 47 -1.96 2.09 5.97
CA VAL A 47 -2.92 3.09 6.51
C VAL A 47 -3.45 2.68 7.87
N GLY A 48 -3.84 1.41 8.03
CA GLY A 48 -4.38 0.90 9.28
C GLY A 48 -3.37 1.02 10.42
N VAL A 49 -2.12 0.60 10.19
CA VAL A 49 -1.04 0.67 11.20
C VAL A 49 -0.69 2.12 11.54
N GLN A 50 -0.59 2.98 10.53
CA GLN A 50 -0.26 4.41 10.70
C GLN A 50 -1.35 5.16 11.47
N ALA A 51 -2.63 4.86 11.24
CA ALA A 51 -3.74 5.48 11.96
C ALA A 51 -3.69 5.21 13.46
N TRP A 52 -3.47 3.94 13.84
CA TRP A 52 -3.33 3.57 15.25
C TRP A 52 -2.05 4.14 15.88
N GLY A 53 -0.94 4.15 15.14
CA GLY A 53 0.32 4.72 15.60
C GLY A 53 0.22 6.23 15.87
N LEU A 54 -0.41 7.00 14.97
CA LEU A 54 -0.60 8.43 15.15
C LEU A 54 -1.55 8.76 16.29
N LEU A 55 -2.64 8.01 16.43
CA LEU A 55 -3.59 8.20 17.54
C LEU A 55 -2.90 7.99 18.89
N ALA A 56 -2.01 6.99 18.99
CA ALA A 56 -1.22 6.73 20.19
C ALA A 56 -0.12 7.79 20.44
N ALA A 57 0.48 8.35 19.38
CA ALA A 57 1.61 9.27 19.49
C ALA A 57 1.22 10.74 19.73
N VAL A 58 0.18 11.23 19.04
CA VAL A 58 -0.17 12.67 18.99
C VAL A 58 -1.56 12.95 19.60
N GLY A 59 -2.35 11.90 19.87
CA GLY A 59 -3.71 12.04 20.40
C GLY A 59 -4.75 12.38 19.32
N ALA A 60 -6.03 12.34 19.72
CA ALA A 60 -7.17 12.43 18.80
C ALA A 60 -7.28 13.76 18.04
N GLU A 61 -6.95 14.88 18.69
CA GLU A 61 -7.11 16.24 18.14
C GLU A 61 -6.27 16.48 16.88
N ALA A 62 -5.02 16.02 16.87
CA ALA A 62 -4.07 16.30 15.80
C ALA A 62 -3.82 15.11 14.85
N ALA A 63 -4.17 13.88 15.26
CA ALA A 63 -4.00 12.67 14.46
C ALA A 63 -4.49 12.76 13.00
N PRO A 64 -5.68 13.30 12.67
CA PRO A 64 -6.16 13.29 11.29
C PRO A 64 -5.30 14.17 10.35
N TYR A 65 -4.71 15.26 10.84
CA TYR A 65 -3.88 16.15 10.01
C TYR A 65 -2.53 15.51 9.64
N TYR A 66 -1.88 14.88 10.62
CA TYR A 66 -0.63 14.14 10.36
C TYR A 66 -0.87 12.91 9.48
N LEU A 67 -2.05 12.29 9.60
CA LEU A 67 -2.44 11.13 8.80
C LEU A 67 -2.55 11.50 7.31
N VAL A 68 -3.12 12.66 6.97
CA VAL A 68 -3.18 13.16 5.58
C VAL A 68 -1.79 13.24 4.97
N VAL A 69 -0.82 13.84 5.68
CA VAL A 69 0.54 14.01 5.17
C VAL A 69 1.21 12.66 4.93
N MET A 70 1.12 11.74 5.91
CA MET A 70 1.66 10.39 5.78
C MET A 70 1.04 9.61 4.62
N LEU A 71 -0.28 9.74 4.43
CA LEU A 71 -1.00 9.09 3.34
C LEU A 71 -0.65 9.66 1.97
N CYS A 72 -0.46 10.98 1.84
CA CYS A 72 0.00 11.60 0.61
C CYS A 72 1.42 11.13 0.24
N VAL A 73 2.32 11.04 1.21
CA VAL A 73 3.68 10.51 1.00
C VAL A 73 3.63 9.03 0.60
N ALA A 74 2.82 8.22 1.29
CA ALA A 74 2.65 6.80 0.97
C ALA A 74 2.03 6.60 -0.43
N TYR A 75 1.04 7.41 -0.81
CA TYR A 75 0.48 7.41 -2.15
C TYR A 75 1.53 7.77 -3.20
N TYR A 76 2.36 8.78 -2.92
CA TYR A 76 3.42 9.17 -3.84
C TYR A 76 4.43 8.04 -4.07
N ILE A 77 4.80 7.32 -3.01
CA ILE A 77 5.82 6.28 -3.08
C ILE A 77 5.26 4.99 -3.71
N PHE A 78 4.05 4.57 -3.32
CA PHE A 78 3.53 3.25 -3.66
C PHE A 78 2.48 3.24 -4.76
N CYS A 79 1.81 4.37 -5.03
CA CYS A 79 0.70 4.42 -5.97
C CYS A 79 1.00 5.09 -7.31
N LEU A 80 2.11 5.82 -7.44
CA LEU A 80 2.60 6.18 -8.77
C LEU A 80 2.99 4.90 -9.54
N PRO A 81 2.82 4.86 -10.87
CA PRO A 81 3.09 3.67 -11.67
C PRO A 81 4.58 3.30 -11.59
N ILE A 82 4.93 2.42 -10.66
CA ILE A 82 6.27 1.89 -10.52
C ILE A 82 6.47 0.84 -11.63
N PRO A 83 7.54 0.95 -12.44
CA PRO A 83 7.90 -0.10 -13.40
C PRO A 83 8.27 -1.38 -12.63
N SER A 84 7.76 -2.55 -13.08
CA SER A 84 8.11 -3.83 -12.45
C SER A 84 9.62 -4.08 -12.48
N SER A 85 10.15 -4.55 -11.35
CA SER A 85 11.59 -4.83 -11.20
C SER A 85 12.06 -6.01 -12.06
N PHE A 86 11.14 -6.79 -12.65
CA PHE A 86 11.42 -7.94 -13.51
C PHE A 86 11.27 -7.66 -15.02
N SER A 87 11.07 -6.39 -15.40
CA SER A 87 10.87 -6.01 -16.81
C SER A 87 12.08 -6.33 -17.69
N THR A 88 11.94 -7.31 -18.58
CA THR A 88 12.95 -7.69 -19.58
C THR A 88 12.63 -7.11 -20.97
N GLY A 89 11.60 -6.28 -21.11
CA GLY A 89 11.11 -5.78 -22.40
C GLY A 89 11.54 -4.36 -22.74
N LYS A 90 12.51 -4.18 -23.65
CA LYS A 90 12.81 -2.87 -24.25
C LYS A 90 11.63 -2.40 -25.12
N GLY A 91 10.72 -1.62 -24.57
CA GLY A 91 9.68 -0.93 -25.35
C GLY A 91 8.60 -0.25 -24.51
N ALA A 92 8.19 0.96 -24.94
CA ALA A 92 7.16 1.76 -24.27
C ALA A 92 5.82 1.02 -24.08
N ARG A 93 5.49 0.07 -24.96
CA ARG A 93 4.29 -0.78 -24.85
C ARG A 93 4.41 -1.90 -23.80
N ALA A 94 5.61 -2.41 -23.55
CA ALA A 94 5.86 -3.40 -22.51
C ALA A 94 5.81 -2.74 -21.11
N ALA A 95 6.39 -1.53 -20.99
CA ALA A 95 6.33 -0.73 -19.77
C ALA A 95 4.89 -0.39 -19.34
N VAL A 96 4.01 -0.03 -20.29
CA VAL A 96 2.58 0.24 -20.00
C VAL A 96 1.84 -1.04 -19.56
N ARG A 97 2.17 -2.20 -20.13
CA ARG A 97 1.58 -3.51 -19.78
C ARG A 97 2.11 -4.08 -18.46
N GLU A 98 3.31 -3.69 -18.06
CA GLU A 98 3.97 -4.10 -16.81
C GLU A 98 3.84 -3.07 -15.68
N THR A 99 2.92 -2.12 -15.82
CA THR A 99 2.54 -1.27 -14.70
C THR A 99 1.98 -2.15 -13.58
N ILE A 100 2.66 -2.20 -12.45
CA ILE A 100 2.28 -3.03 -11.29
C ILE A 100 0.89 -2.63 -10.78
N GLN A 101 0.56 -1.34 -10.91
CA GLN A 101 -0.69 -0.78 -10.43
C GLN A 101 -1.61 -0.42 -11.60
N SER A 102 -2.80 -1.03 -11.64
CA SER A 102 -3.81 -0.63 -12.61
C SER A 102 -4.33 0.77 -12.25
N PRO A 103 -4.71 1.61 -13.24
CA PRO A 103 -5.22 2.96 -12.99
C PRO A 103 -6.48 2.94 -12.10
N MET A 104 -7.26 1.86 -12.14
CA MET A 104 -8.40 1.64 -11.25
C MET A 104 -7.99 1.45 -9.79
N VAL A 105 -7.01 0.58 -9.52
CA VAL A 105 -6.52 0.35 -8.15
C VAL A 105 -5.90 1.63 -7.59
N SER A 106 -5.18 2.38 -8.43
CA SER A 106 -4.64 3.69 -8.06
C SER A 106 -5.71 4.74 -7.74
N GLY A 107 -6.84 4.69 -8.46
CA GLY A 107 -8.00 5.54 -8.17
C GLY A 107 -8.66 5.16 -6.84
N MET A 108 -8.82 3.86 -6.58
CA MET A 108 -9.40 3.36 -5.33
C MET A 108 -8.53 3.69 -4.11
N THR A 109 -7.20 3.59 -4.23
CA THR A 109 -6.28 4.01 -3.17
C THR A 109 -6.27 5.52 -2.97
N ALA A 110 -6.39 6.33 -4.03
CA ALA A 110 -6.53 7.78 -3.91
C ALA A 110 -7.81 8.17 -3.15
N VAL A 111 -8.93 7.48 -3.41
CA VAL A 111 -10.19 7.69 -2.69
C VAL A 111 -10.05 7.33 -1.21
N LEU A 112 -9.36 6.24 -0.89
CA LEU A 112 -9.06 5.86 0.50
C LEU A 112 -8.18 6.91 1.20
N VAL A 113 -7.17 7.45 0.53
CA VAL A 113 -6.28 8.49 1.08
C VAL A 113 -7.04 9.77 1.43
N ILE A 114 -8.05 10.13 0.64
CA ILE A 114 -8.85 11.36 0.85
C ILE A 114 -9.96 11.16 1.89
N LEU A 115 -10.71 10.05 1.79
CA LEU A 115 -11.90 9.83 2.63
C LEU A 115 -11.56 9.40 4.06
N LEU A 116 -10.43 8.72 4.26
CA LEU A 116 -10.09 8.14 5.56
C LEU A 116 -9.73 9.17 6.64
N PRO A 117 -8.90 10.20 6.39
CA PRO A 117 -8.70 11.27 7.37
C PRO A 117 -9.96 12.09 7.63
N ALA A 118 -10.81 12.31 6.62
CA ALA A 118 -12.09 12.99 6.78
C ALA A 118 -13.06 12.16 7.65
N GLY A 119 -13.15 10.86 7.43
CA GLY A 119 -13.94 9.93 8.23
C GLY A 119 -13.45 9.85 9.67
N LEU A 120 -12.14 9.82 9.89
CA LEU A 120 -11.52 9.79 11.22
C LEU A 120 -11.81 11.09 11.98
N HIS A 121 -11.78 12.24 11.33
CA HIS A 121 -12.13 13.53 11.93
C HIS A 121 -13.63 13.63 12.32
N VAL A 122 -14.53 13.13 11.47
CA VAL A 122 -15.98 13.08 11.79
C VAL A 122 -16.26 12.12 12.93
N PHE A 123 -15.64 10.94 12.93
CA PHE A 123 -15.80 9.93 13.97
C PHE A 123 -15.34 10.47 15.34
N LEU A 124 -14.17 11.09 15.39
CA LEU A 124 -13.64 11.68 16.63
C LEU A 124 -14.52 12.82 17.15
N ARG A 125 -15.10 13.64 16.27
CA ARG A 125 -16.07 14.68 16.65
C ARG A 125 -17.41 14.13 17.12
N SER A 126 -17.84 12.97 16.63
CA SER A 126 -19.08 12.33 17.09
C SER A 126 -18.92 11.55 18.40
N ALA A 127 -17.68 11.26 18.79
CA ALA A 127 -17.34 10.49 20.00
C ALA A 127 -16.90 11.36 21.18
N ALA A 128 -16.69 12.67 20.96
CA ALA A 128 -16.42 13.69 21.98
C ALA A 128 -17.72 14.38 22.40
#